data_AF-A0A3G6IXV0-F1
#
_entry.id   AF-A0A3G6IXV0-F1
#
_cell.length_a   1.000
_cell.length_b   1.000
_cell.length_c   1.000
_cell.angle_alpha   90.00
_cell.angle_beta   90.00
_cell.angle_gamma   90.00
#
_symmetry.space_group_name_H-M   'P 1'
#
loop_
_entity.id
_entity.type
_entity.pdbx_description
1 polymer ?
#
loop_
_entity_poly.entity_id
_entity_poly.type
_entity_poly.pdbx_seq_one_letter_code
_entity_poly.pdbx_strand_id
1 'polypeptide(L)'
;MVRSYDFGEADRIVVLLSREEGLVRAVAKGVRRAKSRFGSRLQPFVELDVQLYPGRNLSLITQADTVSYFASGLIDDPRRFTAACTVLEAAESLSQAHEDPALYDLSVKAIVQIAQDPDPIVALDGYFLQAMELAGWAPSLFDCAQCSARGPHHAFHPAAGGAVCVHCRPPGSSEVDPETLHLLWLLAHGHSPSQVLTPQRGAQGHQLLKSYLQYHLERRLKSLQVLDEV
;
A
#
# COMPACT_ATOMS: atom_id res chain seq x y z
N MET A 1 -11.15 4.40 -5.75
CA MET A 1 -11.70 5.01 -4.51
C MET A 1 -11.00 4.42 -3.30
N VAL A 2 -10.58 5.24 -2.33
CA VAL A 2 -9.86 4.80 -1.13
C VAL A 2 -10.80 4.60 0.06
N ARG A 3 -11.64 5.60 0.35
CA ARG A 3 -12.60 5.55 1.47
C ARG A 3 -13.91 6.20 1.09
N SER A 4 -14.96 5.85 1.84
CA SER A 4 -16.25 6.53 1.74
C SER A 4 -16.92 6.63 3.11
N TYR A 5 -17.72 7.67 3.28
CA TYR A 5 -18.46 7.97 4.49
C TYR A 5 -19.88 8.39 4.11
N ASP A 6 -20.87 7.90 4.84
CA ASP A 6 -22.25 8.34 4.64
C ASP A 6 -22.36 9.83 4.98
N PHE A 7 -23.03 10.58 4.11
CA PHE A 7 -23.19 12.03 4.22
C PHE A 7 -24.64 12.40 3.94
N GLY A 8 -25.33 12.91 4.95
CA GLY A 8 -26.78 13.11 4.87
C GLY A 8 -27.54 11.81 4.60
N GLU A 9 -28.75 11.94 4.07
CA GLU A 9 -29.67 10.81 3.92
C GLU A 9 -29.34 9.93 2.71
N ALA A 10 -28.91 10.54 1.60
CA ALA A 10 -28.75 9.86 0.31
C ALA A 10 -27.35 9.95 -0.31
N ASP A 11 -26.44 10.71 0.30
CA ASP A 11 -25.15 11.05 -0.30
C ASP A 11 -24.00 10.32 0.42
N ARG A 12 -22.81 10.35 -0.19
CA ARG A 12 -21.55 9.96 0.48
C ARG A 12 -20.47 10.99 0.20
N ILE A 13 -19.57 11.16 1.15
CA ILE A 13 -18.25 11.71 0.88
C ILE A 13 -17.36 10.54 0.46
N VAL A 14 -16.70 10.65 -0.69
CA VAL A 14 -15.70 9.70 -1.16
C VAL A 14 -14.33 10.35 -1.19
N VAL A 15 -13.32 9.55 -0.91
CA VAL A 15 -11.91 9.93 -1.02
C VAL A 15 -11.33 9.17 -2.20
N LEU A 16 -10.80 9.92 -3.17
CA LEU A 16 -10.22 9.40 -4.40
C LEU A 16 -8.72 9.66 -4.38
N LEU A 17 -7.92 8.64 -4.70
CA LEU A 17 -6.54 8.83 -5.12
C LEU A 17 -6.58 9.17 -6.61
N SER A 18 -6.17 10.38 -6.96
CA SER A 18 -6.09 10.90 -8.32
C SER A 18 -4.65 10.80 -8.83
N ARG A 19 -4.51 10.58 -10.13
CA ARG A 19 -3.21 10.56 -10.81
C ARG A 19 -2.53 11.93 -10.79
N GLU A 20 -3.30 13.01 -10.91
CA GLU A 20 -2.77 14.37 -11.08
C GLU A 20 -2.97 15.24 -9.83
N GLU A 21 -4.07 15.04 -9.12
CA GLU A 21 -4.53 15.94 -8.03
C GLU A 21 -4.35 15.31 -6.64
N GLY A 22 -3.57 14.22 -6.53
CA GLY A 22 -3.36 13.52 -5.26
C GLY A 22 -4.67 13.05 -4.62
N LEU A 23 -4.84 13.26 -3.31
CA LEU A 23 -6.06 12.88 -2.61
C LEU A 23 -7.16 13.92 -2.76
N VAL A 24 -8.23 13.53 -3.44
CA VAL A 24 -9.40 14.38 -3.64
C VAL A 24 -10.59 13.89 -2.82
N ARG A 25 -11.15 14.78 -1.99
CA ARG A 25 -12.39 14.54 -1.25
C ARG A 25 -13.57 15.14 -2.00
N ALA A 26 -14.56 14.31 -2.33
CA ALA A 26 -15.70 14.73 -3.12
C ALA A 26 -17.03 14.17 -2.60
N VAL A 27 -18.12 14.91 -2.82
CA VAL A 27 -19.48 14.48 -2.52
C VAL A 27 -20.07 13.78 -3.73
N ALA A 28 -20.57 12.57 -3.51
CA ALA A 28 -21.38 11.81 -4.45
C ALA A 28 -22.87 11.91 -4.08
N LYS A 29 -23.56 12.88 -4.67
CA LYS A 29 -24.99 13.13 -4.38
C LYS A 29 -25.89 11.99 -4.85
N GLY A 30 -26.81 11.58 -4.00
CA GLY A 30 -27.81 10.54 -4.27
C GLY A 30 -27.23 9.14 -4.49
N VAL A 31 -25.96 8.92 -4.14
CA VAL A 31 -25.27 7.64 -4.39
C VAL A 31 -25.95 6.45 -3.70
N ARG A 32 -26.62 6.70 -2.57
CA ARG A 32 -27.33 5.67 -1.79
C ARG A 32 -28.77 5.44 -2.25
N ARG A 33 -29.28 6.21 -3.23
CA ARG A 33 -30.63 5.99 -3.77
C ARG A 33 -30.65 4.73 -4.64
N ALA A 34 -31.76 4.00 -4.61
CA ALA A 34 -31.96 2.80 -5.43
C ALA A 34 -31.74 3.03 -6.94
N LYS A 35 -32.04 4.25 -7.44
CA LYS A 35 -31.80 4.68 -8.82
C LYS A 35 -30.67 5.70 -8.92
N SER A 36 -29.55 5.45 -8.23
CA SER A 36 -28.35 6.29 -8.31
C SER A 36 -27.72 6.23 -9.70
N ARG A 37 -27.36 7.39 -10.27
CA ARG A 37 -26.61 7.47 -11.54
C ARG A 37 -25.21 6.84 -11.43
N PHE A 38 -24.64 6.83 -10.23
CA PHE A 38 -23.30 6.29 -9.98
C PHE A 38 -23.31 4.76 -9.88
N GLY A 39 -24.45 4.14 -9.53
CA GLY A 39 -24.56 2.69 -9.37
C GLY A 39 -23.46 2.13 -8.44
N SER A 40 -22.84 1.02 -8.85
CA SER A 40 -21.72 0.38 -8.15
C SER A 40 -20.35 0.97 -8.47
N ARG A 41 -20.25 2.03 -9.30
CA ARG A 41 -18.96 2.56 -9.77
C ARG A 41 -18.12 3.16 -8.63
N LEU A 42 -18.78 3.81 -7.67
CA LEU A 42 -18.13 4.40 -6.49
C LEU A 42 -17.90 3.34 -5.39
N GLN A 43 -17.16 2.30 -5.74
CA GLN A 43 -16.73 1.22 -4.85
C GLN A 43 -15.19 1.09 -4.85
N PRO A 44 -14.59 0.44 -3.85
CA PRO A 44 -13.17 0.11 -3.87
C PRO A 44 -12.80 -0.70 -5.11
N PHE A 45 -11.54 -0.62 -5.55
CA PHE A 45 -11.00 -1.38 -6.69
C PHE A 45 -11.65 -1.09 -8.06
N VAL A 46 -12.35 0.03 -8.18
CA VAL A 46 -12.80 0.57 -9.47
C VAL A 46 -11.93 1.79 -9.82
N GLU A 47 -11.33 1.74 -11.00
CA GLU A 47 -10.67 2.88 -11.63
C GLU A 47 -11.72 3.70 -12.38
N LEU A 48 -11.70 5.02 -12.14
CA LEU A 48 -12.74 5.92 -12.59
C LEU A 48 -12.14 7.13 -13.29
N ASP A 49 -12.74 7.50 -14.41
CA ASP A 49 -12.65 8.85 -14.95
C ASP A 49 -13.77 9.67 -14.31
N VAL A 50 -13.41 10.74 -13.61
CA VAL A 50 -14.35 11.53 -12.79
C VAL A 50 -14.32 12.99 -13.19
N GLN A 51 -15.51 13.56 -13.37
CA GLN A 51 -15.65 14.99 -13.50
C GLN A 51 -16.02 15.60 -12.14
N LEU A 52 -15.22 16.58 -11.74
CA LEU A 52 -15.35 17.25 -10.45
C LEU A 52 -15.70 18.72 -10.66
N TYR A 53 -16.73 19.18 -9.95
CA TYR A 53 -16.97 20.60 -9.76
C TYR A 53 -16.30 21.05 -8.45
N PRO A 54 -15.31 21.95 -8.50
CA PRO A 54 -14.53 22.33 -7.33
C PRO A 54 -15.40 23.07 -6.31
N GLY A 55 -15.24 22.70 -5.04
CA GLY A 55 -15.87 23.37 -3.91
C GLY A 55 -14.83 23.82 -2.88
N ARG A 56 -15.25 24.53 -1.84
CA ARG A 56 -14.32 25.11 -0.85
C ARG A 56 -13.55 24.06 -0.05
N ASN A 57 -14.22 22.99 0.39
CA ASN A 57 -13.64 21.91 1.20
C ASN A 57 -13.88 20.51 0.60
N LEU A 58 -14.89 20.39 -0.26
CA LEU A 58 -15.30 19.15 -0.89
C LEU A 58 -15.71 19.49 -2.33
N SER A 59 -15.13 18.78 -3.29
CA SER A 59 -15.59 18.83 -4.67
C SER A 59 -16.93 18.10 -4.80
N LEU A 60 -17.66 18.35 -5.88
CA LEU A 60 -18.88 17.60 -6.22
C LEU A 60 -18.60 16.71 -7.43
N ILE A 61 -18.90 15.42 -7.31
CA ILE A 61 -18.82 14.51 -8.45
C ILE A 61 -20.03 14.77 -9.37
N THR A 62 -19.77 15.29 -10.57
CA THR A 62 -20.81 15.53 -11.58
C THR A 62 -21.00 14.34 -12.51
N GLN A 63 -19.92 13.62 -12.81
CA GLN A 63 -19.90 12.42 -13.65
C GLN A 63 -18.82 11.44 -13.16
N ALA A 64 -19.03 10.14 -13.37
CA ALA A 64 -18.05 9.11 -13.08
C ALA A 64 -18.25 7.93 -14.03
N ASP A 65 -17.24 7.66 -14.86
CA ASP A 65 -17.22 6.56 -15.80
C ASP A 65 -16.17 5.52 -15.38
N THR A 66 -16.51 4.25 -15.54
CA THR A 66 -15.58 3.16 -15.20
C THR A 66 -14.55 3.01 -16.30
N VAL A 67 -13.28 3.15 -15.93
CA VAL A 67 -12.13 2.89 -16.80
C VAL A 67 -11.74 1.42 -16.69
N SER A 68 -11.61 0.92 -15.46
CA SER A 68 -11.26 -0.48 -15.17
C SER A 68 -11.90 -0.96 -13.87
N TYR A 69 -12.15 -2.27 -13.81
CA TYR A 69 -12.76 -2.94 -12.67
C TYR A 69 -11.84 -4.04 -12.17
N PHE A 70 -11.12 -3.77 -11.07
CA PHE A 70 -10.13 -4.70 -10.51
C PHE A 70 -10.69 -5.60 -9.41
N ALA A 71 -11.94 -5.37 -8.97
CA ALA A 71 -12.49 -6.13 -7.85
C ALA A 71 -12.66 -7.63 -8.18
N SER A 72 -12.76 -8.00 -9.46
CA SER A 72 -12.76 -9.40 -9.90
C SER A 72 -11.44 -10.09 -9.54
N GLY A 73 -11.51 -11.20 -8.81
CA GLY A 73 -10.32 -11.91 -8.32
C GLY A 73 -9.73 -11.36 -7.02
N LEU A 74 -10.27 -10.26 -6.49
CA LEU A 74 -9.94 -9.73 -5.15
C LEU A 74 -11.03 -10.09 -4.14
N ILE A 75 -12.30 -9.84 -4.48
CA ILE A 75 -13.41 -9.93 -3.51
C ILE A 75 -13.75 -11.36 -3.06
N ASP A 76 -13.38 -12.36 -3.86
CA ASP A 76 -13.68 -13.77 -3.59
C ASP A 76 -12.62 -14.44 -2.69
N ASP A 77 -11.51 -13.76 -2.42
CA ASP A 77 -10.41 -14.23 -1.57
C ASP A 77 -10.14 -13.21 -0.45
N PRO A 78 -10.41 -13.56 0.83
CA PRO A 78 -10.20 -12.65 1.95
C PRO A 78 -8.77 -12.10 2.08
N ARG A 79 -7.74 -12.88 1.74
CA ARG A 79 -6.34 -12.45 1.80
C ARG A 79 -6.06 -11.41 0.72
N ARG A 80 -6.52 -11.66 -0.51
CA ARG A 80 -6.37 -10.70 -1.64
C ARG A 80 -7.15 -9.42 -1.40
N PHE A 81 -8.40 -9.53 -0.95
CA PHE A 81 -9.23 -8.38 -0.61
C PHE A 81 -8.56 -7.50 0.45
N THR A 82 -8.06 -8.12 1.52
CA THR A 82 -7.45 -7.39 2.64
C THR A 82 -6.10 -6.79 2.24
N ALA A 83 -5.29 -7.49 1.44
CA ALA A 83 -4.05 -6.95 0.87
C ALA A 83 -4.32 -5.72 -0.02
N ALA A 84 -5.31 -5.79 -0.92
CA ALA A 84 -5.69 -4.66 -1.77
C ALA A 84 -6.26 -3.48 -0.96
N CYS A 85 -7.05 -3.74 0.10
CA CYS A 85 -7.46 -2.70 1.05
C CYS A 85 -6.25 -2.04 1.73
N THR A 86 -5.24 -2.83 2.08
CA THR A 86 -4.00 -2.33 2.70
C THR A 86 -3.21 -1.43 1.75
N VAL A 87 -3.16 -1.74 0.44
CA VAL A 87 -2.60 -0.84 -0.59
C VAL A 87 -3.30 0.52 -0.56
N LEU A 88 -4.64 0.53 -0.56
CA LEU A 88 -5.42 1.78 -0.54
C LEU A 88 -5.18 2.58 0.75
N GLU A 89 -5.15 1.92 1.91
CA GLU A 89 -4.92 2.59 3.21
C GLU A 89 -3.50 3.19 3.30
N ALA A 90 -2.49 2.45 2.80
CA ALA A 90 -1.13 2.94 2.70
C ALA A 90 -1.01 4.12 1.73
N ALA A 91 -1.65 4.04 0.56
CA ALA A 91 -1.65 5.14 -0.42
C ALA A 91 -2.30 6.40 0.15
N GLU A 92 -3.41 6.28 0.89
CA GLU A 92 -3.99 7.43 1.60
C GLU A 92 -3.02 8.00 2.64
N SER A 93 -2.31 7.15 3.38
CA SER A 93 -1.31 7.60 4.35
C SER A 93 -0.18 8.40 3.73
N LEU A 94 0.39 7.84 2.66
CA LEU A 94 1.56 8.40 2.00
C LEU A 94 1.19 9.69 1.30
N SER A 95 0.08 9.72 0.57
CA SER A 95 -0.38 10.93 -0.12
C SER A 95 -0.78 12.06 0.84
N GLN A 96 -1.20 11.77 2.09
CA GLN A 96 -1.42 12.81 3.10
C GLN A 96 -0.11 13.46 3.58
N ALA A 97 1.00 12.70 3.58
CA ALA A 97 2.29 13.19 4.02
C ALA A 97 3.06 13.90 2.89
N HIS A 98 3.00 13.33 1.68
CA HIS A 98 3.66 13.86 0.49
C HIS A 98 2.91 13.42 -0.77
N GLU A 99 2.59 14.37 -1.65
CA GLU A 99 1.98 14.06 -2.94
C GLU A 99 3.06 13.66 -3.94
N ASP A 100 3.01 12.41 -4.40
CA ASP A 100 3.83 11.89 -5.49
C ASP A 100 2.91 11.34 -6.59
N PRO A 101 2.95 11.87 -7.83
CA PRO A 101 2.15 11.37 -8.94
C PRO A 101 2.37 9.88 -9.25
N ALA A 102 3.56 9.36 -8.99
CA ALA A 102 3.91 7.95 -9.22
C ALA A 102 3.17 7.00 -8.25
N LEU A 103 2.70 7.50 -7.10
CA LEU A 103 1.99 6.69 -6.11
C LEU A 103 0.69 6.12 -6.68
N TYR A 104 -0.03 6.89 -7.52
CA TYR A 104 -1.25 6.41 -8.19
C TYR A 104 -0.97 5.16 -9.03
N ASP A 105 0.00 5.25 -9.94
CA ASP A 105 0.35 4.15 -10.84
C ASP A 105 0.88 2.94 -10.08
N LEU A 106 1.67 3.20 -9.04
CA LEU A 106 2.19 2.16 -8.18
C LEU A 106 1.05 1.41 -7.44
N SER A 107 0.07 2.13 -6.89
CA SER A 107 -1.09 1.52 -6.22
C SER A 107 -1.96 0.72 -7.20
N VAL A 108 -2.21 1.23 -8.41
CA VAL A 108 -2.98 0.50 -9.43
C VAL A 108 -2.25 -0.78 -9.84
N LYS A 109 -0.95 -0.70 -10.14
CA LYS A 109 -0.10 -1.85 -10.46
C LYS A 109 -0.15 -2.91 -9.36
N ALA A 110 -0.01 -2.50 -8.10
CA ALA A 110 -0.05 -3.42 -6.96
C ALA A 110 -1.39 -4.13 -6.82
N ILE A 111 -2.52 -3.42 -6.98
CA ILE A 111 -3.86 -4.03 -6.93
C ILE A 111 -4.02 -5.09 -8.02
N VAL A 112 -3.55 -4.80 -9.24
CA VAL A 112 -3.56 -5.77 -10.35
C VAL A 112 -2.68 -6.98 -10.05
N GLN A 113 -1.48 -6.77 -9.49
CA GLN A 113 -0.58 -7.86 -9.11
C GLN A 113 -1.18 -8.74 -8.00
N ILE A 114 -1.77 -8.16 -6.95
CA ILE A 114 -2.44 -8.89 -5.87
C ILE A 114 -3.58 -9.77 -6.40
N ALA A 115 -4.31 -9.32 -7.42
CA ALA A 115 -5.38 -10.11 -8.03
C ALA A 115 -4.87 -11.34 -8.83
N GLN A 116 -3.60 -11.36 -9.21
CA GLN A 116 -3.02 -12.37 -10.09
C GLN A 116 -2.01 -13.28 -9.38
N ASP A 117 -1.31 -12.75 -8.37
CA ASP A 117 -0.21 -13.45 -7.70
C ASP A 117 -0.72 -14.67 -6.90
N PRO A 118 -0.01 -15.81 -6.94
CA PRO A 118 -0.28 -16.95 -6.07
C PRO A 118 -0.23 -16.60 -4.57
N ASP A 119 0.64 -15.66 -4.16
CA ASP A 119 0.72 -15.16 -2.79
C ASP A 119 0.55 -13.63 -2.75
N PRO A 120 -0.64 -13.11 -2.37
CA PRO A 120 -0.91 -11.67 -2.39
C PRO A 120 -0.01 -10.86 -1.46
N ILE A 121 0.60 -11.50 -0.45
CA ILE A 121 1.52 -10.85 0.49
C ILE A 121 2.82 -10.46 -0.20
N VAL A 122 3.31 -11.28 -1.14
CA VAL A 122 4.53 -10.99 -1.90
C VAL A 122 4.35 -9.74 -2.76
N ALA A 123 3.20 -9.64 -3.44
CA ALA A 123 2.85 -8.45 -4.22
C ALA A 123 2.67 -7.20 -3.32
N LEU A 124 2.05 -7.37 -2.15
CA LEU A 124 1.89 -6.30 -1.16
C LEU A 124 3.24 -5.80 -0.61
N ASP A 125 4.15 -6.71 -0.30
CA ASP A 125 5.48 -6.37 0.21
C ASP A 125 6.33 -5.64 -0.84
N GLY A 126 6.22 -6.06 -2.12
CA GLY A 126 6.82 -5.33 -3.23
C GLY A 126 6.25 -3.92 -3.39
N TYR A 127 4.93 -3.76 -3.23
CA TYR A 127 4.29 -2.44 -3.20
C TYR A 127 4.82 -1.57 -2.06
N PHE A 128 4.92 -2.11 -0.84
CA PHE A 128 5.45 -1.37 0.30
C PHE A 128 6.86 -0.89 0.02
N LEU A 129 7.78 -1.76 -0.41
CA LEU A 129 9.16 -1.38 -0.71
C LEU A 129 9.25 -0.24 -1.73
N GLN A 130 8.50 -0.32 -2.82
CA GLN A 130 8.46 0.72 -3.85
C GLN A 130 7.81 2.01 -3.34
N ALA A 131 6.78 1.92 -2.49
CA ALA A 131 6.10 3.08 -1.93
C ALA A 131 6.97 3.81 -0.89
N MET A 132 7.78 3.08 -0.12
CA MET A 132 8.74 3.65 0.82
C MET A 132 9.90 4.36 0.11
N GLU A 133 10.33 3.83 -1.04
CA GLU A 133 11.30 4.50 -1.94
C GLU A 133 10.74 5.84 -2.43
N LEU A 134 9.52 5.87 -2.97
CA LEU A 134 8.86 7.12 -3.40
C LEU A 134 8.76 8.13 -2.25
N ALA A 135 8.51 7.65 -1.04
CA ALA A 135 8.39 8.51 0.13
C ALA A 135 9.75 8.96 0.73
N GLY A 136 10.87 8.47 0.17
CA GLY A 136 12.23 8.91 0.53
C GLY A 136 12.83 8.23 1.77
N TRP A 137 12.28 7.09 2.18
CA TRP A 137 12.76 6.33 3.35
C TRP A 137 12.76 4.83 3.07
N ALA A 138 13.28 4.40 1.93
CA ALA A 138 13.49 2.98 1.68
C ALA A 138 14.45 2.36 2.72
N PRO A 139 14.16 1.15 3.20
CA PRO A 139 15.07 0.45 4.10
C PRO A 139 16.32 0.02 3.36
N SER A 140 17.47 0.10 4.03
CA SER A 140 18.65 -0.62 3.55
C SER A 140 18.44 -2.13 3.72
N LEU A 141 18.71 -2.88 2.66
CA LEU A 141 18.52 -4.34 2.61
C LEU A 141 19.84 -5.10 2.38
N PHE A 142 20.97 -4.42 2.27
CA PHE A 142 22.26 -5.07 2.06
C PHE A 142 23.36 -4.42 2.89
N ASP A 143 23.70 -3.16 2.59
CA ASP A 143 24.71 -2.42 3.33
C ASP A 143 24.17 -1.95 4.69
N CYS A 144 25.07 -1.67 5.63
CA CYS A 144 24.65 -1.17 6.93
C CYS A 144 24.04 0.23 6.77
N ALA A 145 22.80 0.41 7.24
CA ALA A 145 22.07 1.66 7.18
C ALA A 145 22.71 2.83 7.96
N GLN A 146 23.64 2.54 8.87
CA GLN A 146 24.30 3.56 9.72
C GLN A 146 25.69 3.96 9.25
N CYS A 147 26.51 2.98 8.84
CA CYS A 147 27.92 3.21 8.51
C CYS A 147 28.30 2.78 7.08
N SER A 148 27.34 2.30 6.30
CA SER A 148 27.54 1.81 4.92
C SER A 148 28.53 0.64 4.80
N ALA A 149 28.85 -0.04 5.90
CA ALA A 149 29.63 -1.27 5.86
C ALA A 149 28.94 -2.30 4.96
N ARG A 150 29.70 -2.91 4.05
CA ARG A 150 29.15 -3.86 3.07
C ARG A 150 28.52 -5.07 3.74
N GLY A 151 27.39 -5.50 3.19
CA GLY A 151 26.65 -6.67 3.63
C GLY A 151 27.16 -8.02 3.10
N PRO A 152 26.36 -9.09 3.26
CA PRO A 152 25.05 -9.08 3.92
C PRO A 152 25.16 -9.00 5.46
N HIS A 153 24.14 -8.40 6.09
CA HIS A 153 24.02 -8.32 7.54
C HIS A 153 22.92 -9.24 8.07
N HIS A 154 23.04 -9.67 9.33
CA HIS A 154 22.12 -10.60 10.00
C HIS A 154 21.17 -9.92 11.00
N ALA A 155 21.10 -8.59 10.96
CA ALA A 155 20.25 -7.80 11.84
C ALA A 155 19.51 -6.72 11.07
N PHE A 156 18.26 -6.49 11.42
CA PHE A 156 17.42 -5.43 10.89
C PHE A 156 16.85 -4.60 12.04
N HIS A 157 16.88 -3.28 11.92
CA HIS A 157 16.35 -2.37 12.92
C HIS A 157 15.64 -1.18 12.27
N PRO A 158 14.32 -1.03 12.46
CA PRO A 158 13.55 0.05 11.85
C PRO A 158 14.12 1.44 12.06
N ALA A 159 14.34 1.83 13.31
CA ALA A 159 14.87 3.16 13.63
C ALA A 159 16.32 3.39 13.17
N ALA A 160 17.04 2.33 12.83
CA ALA A 160 18.40 2.46 12.29
C ALA A 160 18.41 2.52 10.76
N GLY A 161 17.25 2.42 10.10
CA GLY A 161 17.13 2.48 8.63
C GLY A 161 17.19 1.13 7.92
N GLY A 162 17.09 0.00 8.63
CA GLY A 162 17.04 -1.34 8.03
C GLY A 162 18.20 -2.25 8.44
N ALA A 163 18.89 -2.85 7.48
CA ALA A 163 20.00 -3.76 7.73
C ALA A 163 21.15 -3.08 8.49
N VAL A 164 21.67 -3.72 9.55
CA VAL A 164 22.73 -3.15 10.41
C VAL A 164 23.83 -4.16 10.71
N CYS A 165 25.09 -3.69 10.67
CA CYS A 165 26.25 -4.51 11.02
C CYS A 165 26.35 -4.73 12.53
N VAL A 166 27.22 -5.65 12.96
CA VAL A 166 27.40 -6.00 14.38
C VAL A 166 27.81 -4.82 15.27
N HIS A 167 28.48 -3.81 14.73
CA HIS A 167 28.91 -2.62 15.48
C HIS A 167 27.83 -1.56 15.61
N CYS A 168 26.90 -1.50 14.65
CA CYS A 168 25.81 -0.52 14.63
C CYS A 168 24.49 -1.11 15.11
N ARG A 169 24.43 -2.40 15.47
CA ARG A 169 23.23 -3.13 15.88
C ARG A 169 22.68 -2.60 17.22
N PRO A 170 21.54 -1.89 17.23
CA PRO A 170 20.96 -1.43 18.49
C PRO A 170 20.27 -2.57 19.26
N PRO A 171 20.03 -2.40 20.57
CA PRO A 171 19.15 -3.30 21.32
C PRO A 171 17.75 -3.33 20.67
N GLY A 172 17.16 -4.52 20.58
CA GLY A 172 15.84 -4.70 19.94
C GLY A 172 15.89 -4.95 18.43
N SER A 173 17.07 -5.05 17.80
CA SER A 173 17.17 -5.49 16.40
C SER A 173 16.67 -6.92 16.22
N SER A 174 15.83 -7.11 15.21
CA SER A 174 15.42 -8.42 14.72
C SER A 174 16.62 -9.14 14.12
N GLU A 175 16.80 -10.41 14.50
CA GLU A 175 17.71 -11.31 13.80
C GLU A 175 17.06 -11.76 12.49
N VAL A 176 17.83 -11.75 11.40
CA VAL A 176 17.31 -11.98 10.05
C VAL A 176 18.26 -12.88 9.26
N ASP A 177 17.68 -13.81 8.48
CA ASP A 177 18.42 -14.55 7.46
C ASP A 177 18.80 -13.57 6.32
N PRO A 178 20.08 -13.44 5.93
CA PRO A 178 20.48 -12.67 4.76
C PRO A 178 19.65 -12.92 3.50
N GLU A 179 19.19 -14.15 3.28
CA GLU A 179 18.34 -14.46 2.13
C GLU A 179 16.93 -13.86 2.24
N THR A 180 16.44 -13.57 3.45
CA THR A 180 15.22 -12.76 3.64
C THR A 180 15.46 -11.32 3.19
N LEU A 181 16.61 -10.73 3.50
CA LEU A 181 16.93 -9.38 3.03
C LEU A 181 17.13 -9.35 1.50
N HIS A 182 17.74 -10.39 0.94
CA HIS A 182 17.86 -10.58 -0.50
C HIS A 182 16.48 -10.73 -1.18
N LEU A 183 15.57 -11.51 -0.59
CA LEU A 183 14.17 -11.59 -1.02
C LEU A 183 13.54 -10.19 -1.08
N LEU A 184 13.63 -9.41 -0.01
CA LEU A 184 13.10 -8.04 0.01
C LEU A 184 13.77 -7.17 -1.06
N TRP A 185 15.09 -7.32 -1.26
CA TRP A 185 15.80 -6.57 -2.29
C TRP A 185 15.27 -6.89 -3.69
N LEU A 186 15.01 -8.17 -4.01
CA LEU A 186 14.41 -8.57 -5.28
C LEU A 186 13.03 -7.93 -5.47
N LEU A 187 12.18 -7.94 -4.44
CA LEU A 187 10.85 -7.33 -4.49
C LEU A 187 10.88 -5.82 -4.70
N ALA A 188 11.81 -5.13 -4.03
CA ALA A 188 12.00 -3.68 -4.16
C ALA A 188 12.32 -3.27 -5.61
N HIS A 189 13.05 -4.13 -6.33
CA HIS A 189 13.49 -3.88 -7.71
C HIS A 189 12.58 -4.56 -8.76
N GLY A 190 11.48 -5.17 -8.35
CA GLY A 190 10.53 -5.84 -9.25
C GLY A 190 11.08 -7.11 -9.90
N HIS A 191 12.11 -7.73 -9.30
CA HIS A 191 12.66 -9.01 -9.74
C HIS A 191 11.85 -10.19 -9.17
N SER A 192 11.89 -11.32 -9.87
CA SER A 192 11.22 -12.54 -9.40
C SER A 192 11.92 -13.10 -8.17
N PRO A 193 11.21 -13.31 -7.05
CA PRO A 193 11.79 -13.84 -5.82
C PRO A 193 11.85 -15.38 -5.78
N SER A 194 11.44 -16.08 -6.85
CA SER A 194 11.12 -17.53 -6.81
C SER A 194 12.26 -18.43 -6.33
N GLN A 195 13.51 -18.04 -6.51
CA GLN A 195 14.68 -18.82 -6.08
C GLN A 195 14.96 -18.74 -4.59
N VAL A 196 14.51 -17.66 -3.92
CA VAL A 196 14.79 -17.40 -2.50
C VAL A 196 13.53 -17.47 -1.64
N LEU A 197 12.35 -17.30 -2.23
CA LEU A 197 11.06 -17.29 -1.55
C LEU A 197 10.77 -18.66 -0.93
N THR A 198 10.65 -18.66 0.40
CA THR A 198 10.08 -19.76 1.19
C THR A 198 9.00 -19.19 2.10
N PRO A 199 8.06 -20.01 2.62
CA PRO A 199 7.07 -19.52 3.58
C PRO A 199 7.68 -18.84 4.81
N GLN A 200 8.83 -19.35 5.30
CA GLN A 200 9.51 -18.74 6.45
C GLN A 200 10.11 -17.36 6.10
N ARG A 201 10.77 -17.23 4.94
CA ARG A 201 11.40 -15.97 4.53
C ARG A 201 10.37 -14.93 4.14
N GLY A 202 9.29 -15.32 3.46
CA GLY A 202 8.16 -14.45 3.17
C GLY A 202 7.55 -13.88 4.45
N ALA A 203 7.24 -14.76 5.42
CA ALA A 203 6.69 -14.32 6.70
C ALA A 203 7.64 -13.42 7.49
N GLN A 204 8.94 -13.74 7.52
CA GLN A 204 9.95 -12.91 8.18
C GLN A 204 10.08 -11.54 7.47
N GLY A 205 10.14 -11.52 6.14
CA GLY A 205 10.19 -10.30 5.34
C GLY A 205 9.00 -9.39 5.59
N HIS A 206 7.79 -9.94 5.54
CA HIS A 206 6.55 -9.22 5.81
C HIS A 206 6.54 -8.58 7.22
N GLN A 207 6.98 -9.34 8.24
CA GLN A 207 7.11 -8.84 9.62
C GLN A 207 8.10 -7.67 9.72
N LEU A 208 9.25 -7.75 9.04
CA LEU A 208 10.22 -6.66 9.01
C LEU A 208 9.64 -5.41 8.36
N LEU A 209 9.00 -5.54 7.19
CA LEU A 209 8.39 -4.41 6.49
C LEU A 209 7.27 -3.77 7.30
N LYS A 210 6.41 -4.57 7.94
CA LYS A 210 5.36 -4.07 8.84
C LYS A 210 5.94 -3.26 9.99
N SER A 211 6.99 -3.75 10.64
CA SER A 211 7.66 -3.02 11.72
C SER A 211 8.29 -1.70 11.24
N TYR A 212 8.83 -1.71 10.03
CA TYR A 212 9.45 -0.55 9.39
C TYR A 212 8.42 0.51 8.99
N LEU A 213 7.33 0.10 8.34
CA LEU A 213 6.19 0.97 8.01
C LEU A 213 5.58 1.60 9.26
N GLN A 214 5.37 0.81 10.32
CA GLN A 214 4.79 1.33 11.56
C GLN A 214 5.70 2.38 12.21
N TYR A 215 7.02 2.22 12.10
CA TYR A 215 7.98 3.21 12.60
C TYR A 215 7.89 4.53 11.82
N HIS A 216 7.83 4.49 10.49
CA HIS A 216 7.82 5.70 9.65
C HIS A 216 6.46 6.38 9.53
N LEU A 217 5.35 5.62 9.51
CA LEU A 217 4.01 6.19 9.37
C LEU A 217 3.46 6.74 10.70
N GLU A 218 4.13 6.48 11.82
CA GLU A 218 3.70 6.81 13.20
C GLU A 218 2.26 6.36 13.53
N ARG A 219 1.66 5.53 12.68
CA ARG A 219 0.30 5.03 12.76
C ARG A 219 0.25 3.61 12.23
N ARG A 220 -0.66 2.81 12.78
CA ARG A 220 -0.90 1.44 12.30
C ARG A 220 -1.93 1.46 11.18
N LEU A 221 -1.65 0.71 10.12
CA LEU A 221 -2.63 0.41 9.09
C LEU A 221 -3.61 -0.63 9.63
N LYS A 222 -4.91 -0.30 9.64
CA LYS A 222 -5.96 -1.18 10.17
C LYS A 222 -6.13 -2.43 9.33
N SER A 223 -6.08 -2.30 8.01
CA SER A 223 -6.20 -3.43 7.08
C SER A 223 -5.04 -4.42 7.24
N LEU A 224 -3.85 -3.94 7.61
CA LEU A 224 -2.70 -4.81 7.88
C LEU A 224 -2.90 -5.65 9.16
N GLN A 225 -3.64 -5.15 10.16
CA GLN A 225 -3.98 -5.93 11.35
C GLN A 225 -4.98 -7.04 11.04
N VAL A 226 -5.99 -6.73 10.22
CA VAL A 226 -6.97 -7.72 9.76
C VAL A 226 -6.28 -8.82 8.94
N LEU A 227 -5.26 -8.46 8.15
CA LEU A 227 -4.52 -9.41 7.33
C LEU A 227 -3.77 -10.46 8.17
N ASP A 228 -3.36 -10.14 9.39
CA ASP A 228 -2.73 -11.12 10.29
C ASP A 228 -3.74 -12.12 10.88
N GLU A 229 -5.03 -11.78 10.87
CA GLU A 229 -6.12 -12.56 11.47
C GLU A 229 -6.80 -13.53 10.49
N VAL A 230 -6.47 -13.42 9.19
CA VAL A 230 -7.09 -14.15 8.07
C VAL A 230 -6.14 -15.18 7.48
#